data_AF-A0A2P5NPB6-F1
#
_entry.id   AF-A0A2P5NPB6-F1
#
_cell.length_a   1.000
_cell.length_b   1.000
_cell.length_c   1.000
_cell.angle_alpha   90.00
_cell.angle_beta   90.00
_cell.angle_gamma   90.00
#
_symmetry.space_group_name_H-M   'P 1'
#
loop_
_entity.id
_entity.type
_entity.pdbx_description
1 polymer ?
#
loop_
_entity_poly.entity_id
_entity_poly.type
_entity_poly.pdbx_seq_one_letter_code
_entity_poly.pdbx_strand_id
1 'polypeptide(L)'
;MSQQLYTETSLSTPLTSVVMETPSYRSVIDEVCGLNWSGLSRDELIDVAWMYYYFSVQFCETVGIARDLFPDDKQLESLDAGERNTDNLSPCAGVVGVGERVDHDEFMRRTLTLTPIDPARRLRLQAIGAAYLTKIRAASAILRSRSLASYEDGGLERVFRSILNARDWNDPLLVAFKHFLIGHIELDSDPAGGHGALCRHLQPTEDVVDVWLAFRDGLTAAAPTLLEPVCDGVEKAPALQA
;
A
#
# COMPACT_ATOMS: atom_id res chain seq x y z
N MET A 1 55.89 -53.09 25.39
CA MET A 1 56.14 -52.05 24.36
C MET A 1 55.05 -52.21 23.31
N SER A 2 53.80 -51.83 23.59
CA SER A 2 53.21 -50.48 23.53
C SER A 2 53.43 -49.78 22.19
N GLN A 3 52.41 -49.80 21.34
CA GLN A 3 52.03 -48.68 20.46
C GLN A 3 50.56 -48.89 20.06
N GLN A 4 49.67 -48.06 20.62
CA GLN A 4 48.26 -47.92 20.22
C GLN A 4 48.17 -46.78 19.21
N LEU A 5 47.57 -47.07 18.05
CA LEU A 5 47.20 -46.09 17.03
C LEU A 5 45.85 -45.46 17.43
N TYR A 6 45.84 -44.14 17.60
CA TYR A 6 44.62 -43.35 17.74
C TYR A 6 44.09 -42.96 16.36
N THR A 7 42.85 -43.36 16.06
CA THR A 7 42.09 -42.86 14.91
C THR A 7 41.18 -41.74 15.39
N GLU A 8 41.53 -40.49 15.07
CA GLU A 8 40.65 -39.34 15.27
C GLU A 8 39.61 -39.29 14.16
N THR A 9 38.38 -39.69 14.48
CA THR A 9 37.21 -39.49 13.62
C THR A 9 36.76 -38.04 13.74
N SER A 10 37.17 -37.20 12.78
CA SER A 10 36.71 -35.81 12.66
C SER A 10 35.23 -35.79 12.22
N LEU A 11 34.34 -35.46 13.16
CA LEU A 11 32.93 -35.19 12.87
C LEU A 11 32.83 -33.78 12.28
N SER A 12 32.86 -33.70 10.95
CA SER A 12 32.49 -32.49 10.23
C SER A 12 30.97 -32.33 10.28
N THR A 13 30.49 -31.47 11.19
CA THR A 13 29.09 -31.05 11.22
C THR A 13 28.83 -30.15 10.01
N PRO A 14 27.89 -30.49 9.11
CA PRO A 14 27.55 -29.59 8.02
C PRO A 14 26.90 -28.34 8.61
N LEU A 15 27.51 -27.18 8.34
CA LEU A 15 26.88 -25.88 8.58
C LEU A 15 25.69 -25.80 7.63
N THR A 16 24.48 -26.02 8.17
CA THR A 16 23.23 -25.75 7.47
C THR A 16 23.20 -24.25 7.16
N SER A 17 23.58 -23.90 5.93
CA SER A 17 23.38 -22.56 5.38
C SER A 17 21.88 -22.27 5.46
N VAL A 18 21.50 -21.41 6.40
CA VAL A 18 20.16 -20.82 6.43
C VAL A 18 20.10 -19.91 5.21
N VAL A 19 19.56 -20.43 4.12
CA VAL A 19 19.18 -19.60 2.97
C VAL A 19 18.07 -18.70 3.48
N MET A 20 18.40 -17.45 3.75
CA MET A 20 17.37 -16.43 3.98
C MET A 20 16.67 -16.21 2.63
N GLU A 21 15.51 -16.85 2.47
CA GLU A 21 14.65 -16.59 1.33
C GLU A 21 14.30 -15.10 1.33
N THR A 22 14.59 -14.44 0.20
CA THR A 22 14.20 -13.05 0.01
C THR A 22 12.68 -13.01 -0.06
N PRO A 23 11.99 -12.17 0.73
CA PRO A 23 10.53 -12.12 0.71
C PRO A 23 10.04 -11.72 -0.68
N SER A 24 9.00 -12.38 -1.16
CA SER A 24 8.33 -11.98 -2.40
C SER A 24 7.52 -10.70 -2.19
N TYR A 25 7.24 -9.93 -3.24
CA TYR A 25 6.34 -8.78 -3.08
C TYR A 25 4.93 -9.20 -2.63
N ARG A 26 4.48 -10.40 -3.03
CA ARG A 26 3.17 -10.96 -2.64
C ARG A 26 3.07 -11.19 -1.14
N SER A 27 4.13 -11.70 -0.51
CA SER A 27 4.15 -11.88 0.95
C SER A 27 4.13 -10.54 1.67
N VAL A 28 4.74 -9.49 1.12
CA VAL A 28 4.63 -8.13 1.69
C VAL A 28 3.21 -7.58 1.56
N ILE A 29 2.51 -7.84 0.44
CA ILE A 29 1.09 -7.49 0.31
C ILE A 29 0.27 -8.24 1.36
N ASP A 30 0.53 -9.53 1.58
CA ASP A 30 -0.16 -10.33 2.60
C ASP A 30 0.07 -9.76 4.00
N GLU A 31 1.30 -9.34 4.32
CA GLU A 31 1.63 -8.65 5.57
C GLU A 31 0.84 -7.34 5.73
N VAL A 32 0.82 -6.49 4.71
CA VAL A 32 0.04 -5.23 4.73
C VAL A 32 -1.45 -5.52 4.93
N CYS A 33 -1.99 -6.53 4.24
CA CYS A 33 -3.39 -6.92 4.37
C CYS A 33 -3.72 -7.43 5.78
N GLY A 34 -2.75 -8.06 6.45
CA GLY A 34 -2.85 -8.62 7.79
C GLY A 34 -2.56 -7.66 8.95
N LEU A 35 -2.26 -6.38 8.68
CA LEU A 35 -2.09 -5.36 9.72
C LEU A 35 -3.40 -5.15 10.51
N ASN A 36 -3.29 -4.57 11.71
CA ASN A 36 -4.43 -4.34 12.61
C ASN A 36 -5.32 -3.16 12.20
N TRP A 37 -5.89 -3.24 11.00
CA TRP A 37 -6.79 -2.23 10.44
C TRP A 37 -8.02 -1.96 11.32
N SER A 38 -8.58 -3.02 11.93
CA SER A 38 -9.78 -2.90 12.77
C SER A 38 -9.52 -2.30 14.15
N GLY A 39 -8.25 -2.27 14.59
CA GLY A 39 -7.80 -1.66 15.84
C GLY A 39 -7.50 -0.17 15.74
N LEU A 40 -7.47 0.41 14.54
CA LEU A 40 -7.16 1.82 14.36
C LEU A 40 -8.20 2.72 15.01
N SER A 41 -7.71 3.73 15.73
CA SER A 41 -8.52 4.89 16.11
C SER A 41 -8.88 5.73 14.88
N ARG A 42 -9.89 6.60 15.01
CA ARG A 42 -10.26 7.58 13.98
C ARG A 42 -9.06 8.45 13.58
N ASP A 43 -8.28 8.91 14.57
CA ASP A 43 -7.10 9.74 14.32
C ASP A 43 -6.04 8.96 13.54
N GLU A 44 -5.75 7.71 13.90
CA GLU A 44 -4.77 6.93 13.15
C GLU A 44 -5.24 6.57 11.74
N LEU A 45 -6.54 6.39 11.52
CA LEU A 45 -7.07 6.21 10.17
C LEU A 45 -6.91 7.50 9.32
N ILE A 46 -7.02 8.68 9.94
CA ILE A 46 -6.67 9.95 9.27
C ILE A 46 -5.16 9.97 8.94
N ASP A 47 -4.30 9.50 9.85
CA ASP A 47 -2.85 9.42 9.60
C ASP A 47 -2.53 8.46 8.43
N VAL A 48 -3.26 7.36 8.32
CA VAL A 48 -3.19 6.45 7.16
C VAL A 48 -3.59 7.18 5.87
N ALA A 49 -4.70 7.94 5.86
CA ALA A 49 -5.10 8.71 4.67
C ALA A 49 -4.04 9.75 4.28
N TRP A 50 -3.39 10.40 5.25
CA TRP A 50 -2.27 11.31 5.03
C TRP A 50 -1.06 10.61 4.41
N MET A 51 -0.70 9.43 4.90
CA MET A 51 0.37 8.63 4.29
C MET A 51 -0.02 8.17 2.87
N TYR A 52 -1.27 7.77 2.68
CA TYR A 52 -1.80 7.31 1.40
C TYR A 52 -1.77 8.40 0.32
N TYR A 53 -1.95 9.68 0.67
CA TYR A 53 -1.73 10.79 -0.27
C TYR A 53 -0.32 10.76 -0.90
N TYR A 54 0.72 10.37 -0.17
CA TYR A 54 2.06 10.24 -0.77
C TYR A 54 2.17 9.01 -1.66
N PHE A 55 1.40 7.96 -1.39
CA PHE A 55 1.25 6.84 -2.31
C PHE A 55 0.56 7.30 -3.62
N SER A 56 -0.52 8.09 -3.55
CA SER A 56 -1.20 8.57 -4.76
C SER A 56 -0.32 9.49 -5.61
N VAL A 57 0.49 10.35 -4.99
CA VAL A 57 1.53 11.14 -5.68
C VAL A 57 2.50 10.23 -6.43
N GLN A 58 3.09 9.23 -5.76
CA GLN A 58 4.04 8.36 -6.47
C GLN A 58 3.37 7.54 -7.57
N PHE A 59 2.12 7.13 -7.37
CA PHE A 59 1.38 6.35 -8.34
C PHE A 59 1.17 7.16 -9.63
N CYS A 60 0.67 8.40 -9.50
CA CYS A 60 0.51 9.32 -10.63
C CYS A 60 1.85 9.56 -11.36
N GLU A 61 2.93 9.80 -10.64
CA GLU A 61 4.26 9.93 -11.25
C GLU A 61 4.67 8.65 -12.01
N THR A 62 4.39 7.49 -11.44
CA THR A 62 4.76 6.19 -12.00
C THR A 62 3.98 5.88 -13.28
N VAL A 63 2.70 6.23 -13.35
CA VAL A 63 1.90 6.15 -14.59
C VAL A 63 2.49 7.05 -15.67
N GLY A 64 2.85 8.29 -15.33
CA GLY A 64 3.52 9.20 -16.28
C GLY A 64 4.86 8.67 -16.79
N ILE A 65 5.69 8.10 -15.90
CA ILE A 65 6.95 7.46 -16.27
C ILE A 65 6.71 6.28 -17.22
N ALA A 66 5.68 5.46 -16.97
CA ALA A 66 5.35 4.33 -17.84
C ALA A 66 4.94 4.80 -19.25
N ARG A 67 4.17 5.90 -19.34
CA ARG A 67 3.80 6.53 -20.63
C ARG A 67 5.02 7.03 -21.39
N ASP A 68 5.99 7.62 -20.70
CA ASP A 68 7.22 8.11 -21.33
C ASP A 68 8.12 6.97 -21.83
N LEU A 69 8.19 5.85 -21.07
CA LEU A 69 8.98 4.67 -21.44
C LEU A 69 8.35 3.85 -22.57
N PHE A 70 7.02 3.81 -22.63
CA PHE A 70 6.25 2.99 -23.58
C PHE A 70 5.19 3.84 -24.31
N PRO A 71 5.60 4.81 -25.15
CA PRO A 71 4.70 5.81 -25.71
C PRO A 71 3.60 5.21 -26.60
N ASP A 72 3.89 4.12 -27.30
CA ASP A 72 2.96 3.46 -28.23
C ASP A 72 2.02 2.45 -27.56
N ASP A 73 2.16 2.23 -26.25
CA ASP A 73 1.35 1.29 -25.49
C ASP A 73 -0.06 1.86 -25.22
N LYS A 74 -1.05 1.31 -25.92
CA LYS A 74 -2.46 1.73 -25.83
C LYS A 74 -3.14 1.37 -24.51
N GLN A 75 -2.65 0.35 -23.82
CA GLN A 75 -3.18 -0.03 -22.51
C GLN A 75 -2.72 0.98 -21.47
N LEU A 76 -1.44 1.37 -21.52
CA LEU A 76 -0.92 2.44 -20.68
C LEU A 76 -1.54 3.81 -20.98
N GLU A 77 -1.82 4.13 -22.24
CA GLU A 77 -2.58 5.34 -22.61
C GLU A 77 -3.96 5.36 -21.96
N SER A 78 -4.65 4.22 -21.95
CA SER A 78 -5.97 4.09 -21.31
C SER A 78 -5.88 4.22 -19.79
N LEU A 79 -4.84 3.64 -19.17
CA LEU A 79 -4.58 3.78 -17.73
C LEU A 79 -4.32 5.24 -17.36
N ASP A 80 -3.44 5.94 -18.08
CA ASP A 80 -3.13 7.35 -17.84
C ASP A 80 -4.37 8.25 -17.90
N ALA A 81 -5.27 8.00 -18.86
CA ALA A 81 -6.55 8.70 -18.96
C ALA A 81 -7.51 8.38 -17.79
N GLY A 82 -7.43 7.16 -17.24
CA GLY A 82 -8.20 6.70 -16.09
C GLY A 82 -7.69 7.22 -14.75
N GLU A 83 -6.44 7.70 -14.68
CA GLU A 83 -5.74 8.01 -13.42
C GLU A 83 -5.39 9.49 -13.24
N ARG A 84 -4.94 10.17 -14.31
CA ARG A 84 -4.29 11.48 -14.23
C ARG A 84 -5.08 12.67 -14.77
N ASN A 85 -6.25 12.42 -15.32
CA ASN A 85 -7.19 13.46 -15.74
C ASN A 85 -8.55 12.81 -15.94
N THR A 86 -9.17 12.37 -14.85
CA THR A 86 -10.34 11.47 -14.86
C THR A 86 -11.44 12.02 -13.98
N ASP A 87 -12.69 11.66 -14.27
CA ASP A 87 -13.87 11.92 -13.45
C ASP A 87 -14.45 10.64 -12.82
N ASN A 88 -13.72 9.53 -12.86
CA ASN A 88 -14.17 8.22 -12.35
C ASN A 88 -14.46 8.19 -10.84
N LEU A 89 -13.93 9.14 -10.08
CA LEU A 89 -14.25 9.34 -8.65
C LEU A 89 -15.22 10.49 -8.40
N SER A 90 -15.70 11.16 -9.44
CA SER A 90 -16.66 12.26 -9.30
C SER A 90 -18.11 11.74 -9.30
N PRO A 91 -19.01 12.35 -8.52
CA PRO A 91 -18.77 13.42 -7.56
C PRO A 91 -18.31 12.90 -6.18
N CYS A 92 -17.58 13.73 -5.44
CA CYS A 92 -17.28 13.49 -4.02
C CYS A 92 -17.37 14.81 -3.25
N ALA A 93 -18.32 14.88 -2.30
CA ALA A 93 -18.67 16.13 -1.61
C ALA A 93 -17.45 16.76 -0.90
N GLY A 94 -17.19 18.03 -1.21
CA GLY A 94 -16.05 18.78 -0.66
C GLY A 94 -14.70 18.50 -1.33
N VAL A 95 -14.63 17.54 -2.26
CA VAL A 95 -13.40 17.16 -2.98
C VAL A 95 -13.48 17.51 -4.46
N VAL A 96 -14.46 16.93 -5.17
CA VAL A 96 -14.67 17.12 -6.61
C VAL A 96 -16.16 17.25 -6.96
N GLY A 97 -16.47 18.19 -7.85
CA GLY A 97 -17.81 18.40 -8.39
C GLY A 97 -18.25 17.32 -9.39
N VAL A 98 -19.50 17.39 -9.84
CA VAL A 98 -20.04 16.46 -10.85
C VAL A 98 -19.31 16.64 -12.19
N GLY A 99 -18.72 15.56 -12.69
CA GLY A 99 -17.94 15.53 -13.93
C GLY A 99 -16.61 16.28 -13.84
N GLU A 100 -16.22 16.76 -12.66
CA GLU A 100 -14.93 17.42 -12.50
C GLU A 100 -13.80 16.39 -12.68
N ARG A 101 -12.88 16.69 -13.60
CA ARG A 101 -11.72 15.84 -13.88
C ARG A 101 -10.52 16.34 -13.10
N VAL A 102 -9.90 15.44 -12.36
CA VAL A 102 -8.64 15.66 -11.62
C VAL A 102 -7.77 14.41 -11.75
N ASP A 103 -6.48 14.52 -11.44
CA ASP A 103 -5.71 13.33 -11.11
C ASP A 103 -6.04 12.86 -9.69
N HIS A 104 -5.68 11.62 -9.39
CA HIS A 104 -5.93 11.03 -8.07
C HIS A 104 -5.08 11.62 -6.95
N ASP A 105 -3.93 12.23 -7.27
CA ASP A 105 -3.13 12.93 -6.26
C ASP A 105 -3.85 14.20 -5.76
N GLU A 106 -4.47 14.95 -6.66
CA GLU A 106 -5.24 16.15 -6.38
C GLU A 106 -6.52 15.81 -5.63
N PHE A 107 -7.19 14.71 -6.00
CA PHE A 107 -8.33 14.19 -5.23
C PHE A 107 -7.92 13.95 -3.76
N MET A 108 -6.81 13.24 -3.53
CA MET A 108 -6.34 12.96 -2.18
C MET A 108 -5.88 14.24 -1.47
N ARG A 109 -5.19 15.15 -2.15
CA ARG A 109 -4.76 16.44 -1.59
C ARG A 109 -5.96 17.24 -1.08
N ARG A 110 -7.04 17.32 -1.85
CA ARG A 110 -8.28 17.98 -1.45
C ARG A 110 -9.00 17.25 -0.32
N THR A 111 -9.02 15.91 -0.36
CA THR A 111 -9.54 15.07 0.74
C THR A 111 -8.89 15.45 2.08
N LEU A 112 -7.57 15.63 2.11
CA LEU A 112 -6.84 16.03 3.32
C LEU A 112 -7.22 17.41 3.86
N THR A 113 -7.87 18.27 3.06
CA THR A 113 -8.31 19.60 3.50
C THR A 113 -9.66 19.59 4.24
N LEU A 114 -10.39 18.48 4.18
CA LEU A 114 -11.72 18.37 4.78
C LEU A 114 -11.68 18.36 6.32
N THR A 115 -10.59 17.89 6.91
CA THR A 115 -10.41 17.81 8.36
C THR A 115 -9.05 18.38 8.76
N PRO A 116 -9.02 19.51 9.50
CA PRO A 116 -7.77 20.06 9.99
C PRO A 116 -7.18 19.16 11.08
N ILE A 117 -5.88 18.92 10.99
CA ILE A 117 -5.09 18.28 12.04
C ILE A 117 -4.13 19.29 12.67
N ASP A 118 -3.63 19.01 13.87
CA ASP A 118 -2.70 19.90 14.54
C ASP A 118 -1.39 20.06 13.74
N PRO A 119 -0.73 21.24 13.79
CA PRO A 119 0.46 21.50 12.99
C PRO A 119 1.63 20.54 13.24
N ALA A 120 1.81 20.06 14.48
CA ALA A 120 2.92 19.17 14.82
C ALA A 120 2.71 17.78 14.21
N ARG A 121 1.50 17.23 14.31
CA ARG A 121 1.08 16.00 13.65
C ARG A 121 1.18 16.11 12.13
N ARG A 122 0.75 17.24 11.55
CA ARG A 122 0.93 17.50 10.11
C ARG A 122 2.39 17.44 9.69
N LEU A 123 3.29 18.13 10.40
CA LEU A 123 4.71 18.12 10.09
C LEU A 123 5.31 16.71 10.19
N ARG A 124 4.91 15.93 11.20
CA ARG A 124 5.31 14.52 11.34
C ARG A 124 4.89 13.69 10.12
N LEU A 125 3.62 13.77 9.71
CA LEU A 125 3.09 13.01 8.57
C LEU A 125 3.73 13.45 7.25
N GLN A 126 3.99 14.75 7.09
CA GLN A 126 4.73 15.27 5.93
C GLN A 126 6.16 14.72 5.87
N ALA A 127 6.85 14.61 7.01
CA ALA A 127 8.18 14.02 7.07
C ALA A 127 8.19 12.53 6.70
N ILE A 128 7.20 11.76 7.19
CA ILE A 128 7.03 10.34 6.84
C ILE A 128 6.78 10.19 5.34
N GLY A 129 5.83 10.95 4.79
CA GLY A 129 5.51 10.93 3.36
C GLY A 129 6.67 11.35 2.46
N ALA A 130 7.43 12.38 2.86
CA ALA A 130 8.61 12.81 2.14
C ALA A 130 9.72 11.75 2.15
N ALA A 131 9.93 11.06 3.27
CA ALA A 131 10.88 9.95 3.37
C ALA A 131 10.47 8.80 2.43
N TYR A 132 9.18 8.46 2.40
CA TYR A 132 8.63 7.49 1.46
C TYR A 132 8.89 7.87 0.00
N LEU A 133 8.49 9.08 -0.41
CA LEU A 133 8.72 9.56 -1.78
C LEU A 133 10.20 9.59 -2.15
N THR A 134 11.08 9.96 -1.21
CA THR A 134 12.53 9.94 -1.44
C THR A 134 13.01 8.53 -1.76
N LYS A 135 12.56 7.53 -1.00
CA LYS A 135 12.89 6.12 -1.24
C LYS A 135 12.37 5.63 -2.60
N ILE A 136 11.11 5.92 -2.92
CA ILE A 136 10.51 5.50 -4.20
C ILE A 136 11.18 6.20 -5.40
N ARG A 137 11.46 7.50 -5.32
CA ARG A 137 12.08 8.26 -6.42
C ARG A 137 13.55 7.88 -6.64
N ALA A 138 14.19 7.18 -5.70
CA ALA A 138 15.53 6.61 -5.90
C ALA A 138 15.51 5.32 -6.75
N ALA A 139 14.34 4.68 -6.90
CA ALA A 139 14.18 3.54 -7.80
C ALA A 139 14.31 3.96 -9.28
N SER A 140 14.76 3.02 -10.12
CA SER A 140 14.82 3.27 -11.56
C SER A 140 13.42 3.46 -12.15
N ALA A 141 13.34 4.21 -13.26
CA ALA A 141 12.09 4.42 -13.99
C ALA A 141 11.43 3.11 -14.42
N ILE A 142 12.23 2.12 -14.83
CA ILE A 142 11.74 0.77 -15.20
C ILE A 142 11.16 0.04 -14.00
N LEU A 143 11.83 0.07 -12.84
CA LEU A 143 11.34 -0.58 -11.62
C LEU A 143 9.98 0.00 -11.21
N ARG A 144 9.86 1.33 -11.20
CA ARG A 144 8.61 2.02 -10.92
C ARG A 144 7.53 1.64 -11.93
N SER A 145 7.82 1.69 -13.22
CA SER A 145 6.83 1.31 -14.25
C SER A 145 6.35 -0.15 -14.07
N ARG A 146 7.24 -1.08 -13.75
CA ARG A 146 6.87 -2.49 -13.49
C ARG A 146 6.04 -2.68 -12.22
N SER A 147 6.15 -1.79 -11.24
CA SER A 147 5.35 -1.91 -10.02
C SER A 147 3.86 -1.64 -10.27
N LEU A 148 3.49 -0.94 -11.35
CA LEU A 148 2.08 -0.74 -11.74
C LEU A 148 1.31 -2.05 -11.82
N ALA A 149 1.88 -3.06 -12.47
CA ALA A 149 1.22 -4.36 -12.56
C ALA A 149 1.02 -5.02 -11.19
N SER A 150 1.94 -4.83 -10.24
CA SER A 150 1.76 -5.33 -8.87
C SER A 150 0.70 -4.57 -8.09
N TYR A 151 0.47 -3.29 -8.42
CA TYR A 151 -0.56 -2.45 -7.82
C TYR A 151 -1.94 -2.80 -8.38
N GLU A 152 -2.09 -2.68 -9.69
CA GLU A 152 -3.37 -2.74 -10.40
C GLU A 152 -3.89 -4.17 -10.61
N ASP A 153 -3.01 -5.18 -10.69
CA ASP A 153 -3.43 -6.59 -10.88
C ASP A 153 -3.75 -7.26 -9.53
N GLY A 154 -4.58 -6.58 -8.73
CA GLY A 154 -5.16 -7.09 -7.49
C GLY A 154 -4.36 -6.78 -6.20
N GLY A 155 -3.17 -6.19 -6.29
CA GLY A 155 -2.40 -5.84 -5.08
C GLY A 155 -3.08 -4.75 -4.26
N LEU A 156 -3.39 -3.62 -4.88
CA LEU A 156 -4.07 -2.49 -4.24
C LEU A 156 -5.51 -2.84 -3.86
N GLU A 157 -6.25 -3.55 -4.71
CA GLU A 157 -7.61 -4.00 -4.40
C GLU A 157 -7.65 -4.75 -3.05
N ARG A 158 -6.73 -5.69 -2.83
CA ARG A 158 -6.62 -6.44 -1.57
C ARG A 158 -6.31 -5.53 -0.39
N VAL A 159 -5.35 -4.61 -0.55
CA VAL A 159 -4.99 -3.64 0.49
C VAL A 159 -6.17 -2.73 0.83
N PHE A 160 -6.89 -2.22 -0.16
CA PHE A 160 -8.06 -1.35 0.05
C PHE A 160 -9.16 -2.08 0.81
N ARG A 161 -9.45 -3.33 0.43
CA ARG A 161 -10.39 -4.18 1.18
C ARG A 161 -9.95 -4.37 2.64
N SER A 162 -8.66 -4.52 2.89
CA SER A 162 -8.11 -4.60 4.25
C SER A 162 -8.25 -3.29 5.03
N ILE A 163 -7.93 -2.14 4.43
CA ILE A 163 -8.11 -0.81 5.06
C ILE A 163 -9.57 -0.58 5.44
N LEU A 164 -10.51 -1.02 4.60
CA LEU A 164 -11.96 -0.88 4.82
C LEU A 164 -12.47 -1.66 6.05
N ASN A 165 -11.65 -2.53 6.67
CA ASN A 165 -11.97 -3.18 7.95
C ASN A 165 -11.84 -2.24 9.17
N ALA A 166 -11.31 -1.02 8.99
CA ALA A 166 -11.33 0.00 10.04
C ALA A 166 -12.77 0.38 10.41
N ARG A 167 -12.98 0.79 11.67
CA ARG A 167 -14.33 0.90 12.26
C ARG A 167 -14.98 2.29 12.13
N ASP A 168 -14.19 3.35 12.28
CA ASP A 168 -14.73 4.71 12.34
C ASP A 168 -14.48 5.48 11.04
N TRP A 169 -15.56 5.71 10.29
CA TRP A 169 -15.56 6.43 9.01
C TRP A 169 -16.40 7.71 9.06
N ASN A 170 -16.74 8.21 10.26
CA ASN A 170 -17.72 9.29 10.41
C ASN A 170 -17.14 10.71 10.20
N ASP A 171 -15.84 10.82 9.95
CA ASP A 171 -15.16 12.08 9.67
C ASP A 171 -15.24 12.45 8.17
N PRO A 172 -15.45 13.71 7.77
CA PRO A 172 -15.56 14.09 6.36
C PRO A 172 -14.38 13.67 5.49
N LEU A 173 -13.14 13.79 5.99
CA LEU A 173 -11.94 13.31 5.30
C LEU A 173 -11.99 11.80 5.11
N LEU A 174 -12.39 11.06 6.15
CA LEU A 174 -12.49 9.61 6.11
C LEU A 174 -13.61 9.12 5.19
N VAL A 175 -14.74 9.83 5.11
CA VAL A 175 -15.80 9.52 4.13
C VAL A 175 -15.27 9.66 2.71
N ALA A 176 -14.55 10.75 2.40
CA ALA A 176 -13.94 10.95 1.09
C ALA A 176 -12.83 9.92 0.79
N PHE A 177 -12.00 9.58 1.78
CA PHE A 177 -11.00 8.53 1.63
C PHE A 177 -11.64 7.16 1.39
N LYS A 178 -12.72 6.83 2.11
CA LYS A 178 -13.50 5.61 1.87
C LYS A 178 -14.06 5.55 0.45
N HIS A 179 -14.60 6.67 -0.03
CA HIS A 179 -15.09 6.82 -1.41
C HIS A 179 -13.98 6.53 -2.42
N PHE A 180 -12.78 7.07 -2.20
CA PHE A 180 -11.61 6.79 -3.02
C PHE A 180 -11.28 5.29 -3.06
N LEU A 181 -11.20 4.63 -1.90
CA LEU A 181 -10.87 3.20 -1.79
C LEU A 181 -11.91 2.31 -2.48
N ILE A 182 -13.20 2.57 -2.24
CA ILE A 182 -14.29 1.80 -2.86
C ILE A 182 -14.30 2.00 -4.38
N GLY A 183 -14.16 3.24 -4.85
CA GLY A 183 -14.13 3.53 -6.28
C GLY A 183 -13.03 2.77 -7.00
N HIS A 184 -11.82 2.69 -6.41
CA HIS A 184 -10.73 1.90 -7.00
C HIS A 184 -11.00 0.41 -6.99
N ILE A 185 -11.56 -0.14 -5.91
CA ILE A 185 -11.96 -1.55 -5.90
C ILE A 185 -12.94 -1.84 -7.05
N GLU A 186 -13.90 -0.94 -7.30
CA GLU A 186 -14.86 -1.10 -8.38
C GLU A 186 -14.18 -1.03 -9.76
N LEU A 187 -13.28 -0.06 -9.97
CA LEU A 187 -12.51 0.10 -11.21
C LEU A 187 -11.59 -1.11 -11.51
N ASP A 188 -10.99 -1.70 -10.48
CA ASP A 188 -10.03 -2.80 -10.61
C ASP A 188 -10.69 -4.17 -10.69
N SER A 189 -11.94 -4.29 -10.19
CA SER A 189 -12.61 -5.58 -10.03
C SER A 189 -12.99 -6.31 -11.32
N ASP A 190 -12.97 -5.64 -12.48
CA ASP A 190 -13.21 -6.29 -13.78
C ASP A 190 -11.93 -6.99 -14.29
N PRO A 191 -11.90 -8.34 -14.33
CA PRO A 191 -10.71 -9.06 -14.76
C PRO A 191 -10.38 -8.87 -16.24
N ALA A 192 -11.34 -8.46 -17.08
CA ALA A 192 -11.17 -8.31 -18.53
C ALA A 192 -10.96 -6.85 -18.96
N GLY A 193 -11.50 -5.89 -18.22
CA GLY A 193 -11.49 -4.47 -18.57
C GLY A 193 -11.01 -3.50 -17.50
N GLY A 194 -10.76 -3.96 -16.27
CA GLY A 194 -10.25 -3.14 -15.17
C GLY A 194 -8.77 -2.77 -15.34
N HIS A 195 -8.26 -1.90 -14.48
CA HIS A 195 -6.88 -1.39 -14.62
C HIS A 195 -5.80 -2.49 -14.53
N GLY A 196 -6.06 -3.57 -13.78
CA GLY A 196 -5.18 -4.74 -13.78
C GLY A 196 -4.95 -5.30 -15.19
N ALA A 197 -6.02 -5.40 -16.00
CA ALA A 197 -5.90 -5.85 -17.38
C ALA A 197 -5.00 -4.91 -18.22
N LEU A 198 -5.04 -3.60 -17.95
CA LEU A 198 -4.23 -2.59 -18.63
C LEU A 198 -2.74 -2.63 -18.25
N CYS A 199 -2.36 -3.32 -17.16
CA CYS A 199 -0.98 -3.34 -16.66
C CYS A 199 -0.31 -4.72 -16.70
N ARG A 200 -1.06 -5.81 -16.84
CA ARG A 200 -0.55 -7.20 -16.74
C ARG A 200 0.66 -7.49 -17.62
N HIS A 201 0.73 -6.90 -18.82
CA HIS A 201 1.81 -7.13 -19.77
C HIS A 201 3.16 -6.53 -19.30
N LEU A 202 3.16 -5.62 -18.32
CA LEU A 202 4.40 -5.07 -17.75
C LEU A 202 5.17 -6.08 -16.89
N GLN A 203 4.50 -7.15 -16.44
CA GLN A 203 5.02 -8.27 -15.63
C GLN A 203 5.85 -7.82 -14.42
N PRO A 204 5.27 -7.78 -13.21
CA PRO A 204 6.02 -7.37 -12.03
C PRO A 204 7.14 -8.38 -11.75
N THR A 205 8.35 -7.86 -11.55
CA THR A 205 9.51 -8.64 -11.12
C THR A 205 9.62 -8.60 -9.60
N GLU A 206 10.32 -9.56 -8.97
CA GLU A 206 10.42 -9.61 -7.49
C GLU A 206 11.17 -8.39 -6.89
N ASP A 207 11.88 -7.62 -7.72
CA ASP A 207 12.50 -6.34 -7.34
C ASP A 207 11.49 -5.26 -6.91
N VAL A 208 10.19 -5.40 -7.24
CA VAL A 208 9.13 -4.50 -6.74
C VAL A 208 8.84 -4.71 -5.24
N VAL A 209 9.48 -5.70 -4.60
CA VAL A 209 9.38 -5.89 -3.14
C VAL A 209 9.74 -4.62 -2.37
N ASP A 210 10.76 -3.87 -2.80
CA ASP A 210 11.26 -2.70 -2.09
C ASP A 210 10.24 -1.55 -2.08
N VAL A 211 9.43 -1.42 -3.13
CA VAL A 211 8.38 -0.40 -3.20
C VAL A 211 7.18 -0.75 -2.30
N TRP A 212 6.85 -2.04 -2.20
CA TRP A 212 5.83 -2.54 -1.27
C TRP A 212 6.28 -2.44 0.19
N LEU A 213 7.55 -2.76 0.48
CA LEU A 213 8.13 -2.58 1.81
C LEU A 213 8.11 -1.11 2.21
N ALA A 214 8.50 -0.20 1.30
CA ALA A 214 8.42 1.24 1.55
C ALA A 214 6.99 1.69 1.89
N PHE A 215 5.98 1.15 1.19
CA PHE A 215 4.59 1.46 1.45
C PHE A 215 4.13 0.96 2.83
N ARG A 216 4.42 -0.30 3.18
CA ARG A 216 4.16 -0.87 4.51
C ARG A 216 4.85 -0.06 5.63
N ASP A 217 6.11 0.28 5.44
CA ASP A 217 6.90 1.04 6.42
C ASP A 217 6.31 2.45 6.62
N GLY A 218 5.86 3.09 5.54
CA GLY A 218 5.18 4.39 5.62
C GLY A 218 3.86 4.33 6.39
N LEU A 219 3.03 3.31 6.11
CA LEU A 219 1.76 3.08 6.82
C LEU A 219 1.99 2.89 8.32
N THR A 220 2.90 2.00 8.69
CA THR A 220 3.18 1.66 10.10
C THR A 220 3.90 2.78 10.84
N ALA A 221 4.69 3.61 10.15
CA ALA A 221 5.24 4.84 10.72
C ALA A 221 4.15 5.91 10.98
N ALA A 222 3.12 5.98 10.14
CA ALA A 222 2.01 6.92 10.32
C ALA A 222 1.04 6.47 11.41
N ALA A 223 0.72 5.17 11.47
CA ALA A 223 -0.22 4.57 12.42
C ALA A 223 0.41 3.33 13.10
N PRO A 224 1.16 3.51 14.21
CA PRO A 224 1.87 2.42 14.86
C PRO A 224 0.99 1.27 15.37
N THR A 225 -0.28 1.52 15.70
CA THR A 225 -1.22 0.45 16.12
C THR A 225 -1.46 -0.60 15.04
N LEU A 226 -1.13 -0.33 13.76
CA LEU A 226 -1.13 -1.34 12.69
C LEU A 226 -0.26 -2.56 13.00
N LEU A 227 0.80 -2.40 13.80
CA LEU A 227 1.72 -3.47 14.20
C LEU A 227 1.27 -4.22 15.45
N GLU A 228 0.26 -3.72 16.16
CA GLU A 228 -0.26 -4.40 17.34
C GLU A 228 -1.09 -5.63 16.94
N PRO A 229 -1.13 -6.70 17.73
CA PRO A 229 -2.00 -7.83 17.47
C PRO A 229 -3.47 -7.39 17.42
N VAL A 230 -4.27 -7.99 16.54
CA VAL A 230 -5.73 -7.83 16.55
C VAL A 230 -6.23 -8.38 17.89
N CYS A 231 -6.64 -7.48 18.79
CA CYS A 231 -7.36 -7.87 19.99
C CYS A 231 -8.77 -8.30 19.58
N ASP A 232 -8.91 -9.55 19.12
CA ASP A 232 -10.21 -10.20 19.08
C ASP A 232 -10.77 -10.09 20.49
N GLY A 233 -11.86 -9.35 20.62
CA GLY A 233 -12.50 -9.12 21.91
C GLY A 233 -12.78 -10.48 22.53
N VAL A 234 -11.94 -10.89 23.49
CA VAL A 234 -12.30 -11.92 24.44
C VAL A 234 -13.48 -11.33 25.17
N GLU A 235 -14.68 -11.66 24.69
CA GLU A 235 -15.92 -11.53 25.44
C GLU A 235 -15.62 -12.14 26.80
N LYS A 236 -15.42 -11.30 27.81
CA LYS A 236 -15.37 -11.76 29.18
C LYS A 236 -16.73 -12.38 29.43
N ALA A 237 -16.79 -13.71 29.43
CA ALA A 237 -17.96 -14.45 29.83
C ALA A 237 -18.51 -13.83 31.12
N PRO A 238 -19.81 -13.50 31.20
CA PRO A 238 -20.36 -12.90 32.39
C PRO A 238 -20.08 -13.84 33.56
N ALA A 239 -19.44 -13.31 34.60
CA ALA A 239 -19.22 -14.04 35.83
C ALA A 239 -20.57 -14.51 36.34
N LEU A 240 -20.77 -15.84 36.34
CA LEU A 240 -21.87 -16.48 37.04
C LEU A 240 -21.79 -16.06 38.51
N GLN A 241 -22.70 -15.19 38.91
CA GLN A 241 -22.95 -14.93 40.33
C GLN A 241 -23.65 -16.18 40.89
N ALA A 242 -22.96 -16.85 41.82
CA ALA A 242 -23.50 -17.91 42.67
C ALA A 242 -23.61 -17.38 44.10
#